data_AF-A0ABD5XXL5-F1
#
_entry.id   AF-A0ABD5XXL5-F1
#
_cell.length_a   1.000
_cell.length_b   1.000
_cell.length_c   1.000
_cell.angle_alpha   90.00
_cell.angle_beta   90.00
_cell.angle_gamma   90.00
#
_symmetry.space_group_name_H-M   'P 1'
#
loop_
_entity.id
_entity.type
_entity.pdbx_description
1 polymer ?
#
loop_
_entity_poly.entity_id
_entity_poly.type
_entity_poly.pdbx_seq_one_letter_code
_entity_poly.pdbx_strand_id
1 'polypeptide(L)'
;MDAVEDGDESVSKADLIETMASIKALLYAHSRKVDELLLPLLAKELPVGEQADIAGKAGEVTPDELTEETTKFMMARIDQDRREHMLGVYEQTMPDEVFETVLEWTCEAVPEDDWASLADRVDAVTA
;
A
#
# COMPACT_ATOMS: atom_id res chain seq x y z
N MET A 1 -46.52 -10.18 -0.67
CA MET A 1 -45.15 -10.07 -1.17
C MET A 1 -44.77 -8.62 -0.99
N ASP A 2 -44.22 -8.31 0.19
CA ASP A 2 -43.64 -7.00 0.44
C ASP A 2 -42.36 -6.89 -0.38
N ALA A 3 -42.25 -5.82 -1.17
CA ALA A 3 -41.04 -5.46 -1.85
C ALA A 3 -40.00 -5.09 -0.80
N VAL A 4 -38.85 -5.77 -0.84
CA VAL A 4 -37.65 -5.30 -0.17
C VAL A 4 -37.22 -4.08 -0.98
N GLU A 5 -37.49 -2.88 -0.46
CA GLU A 5 -36.87 -1.65 -0.95
C GLU A 5 -35.38 -1.76 -0.66
N ASP A 6 -34.62 -2.01 -1.72
CA ASP A 6 -33.16 -1.93 -1.73
C ASP A 6 -32.83 -0.44 -1.55
N GLY A 7 -32.59 -0.04 -0.30
CA GLY A 7 -32.18 1.30 0.05
C GLY A 7 -30.75 1.54 -0.41
N ASP A 8 -30.60 2.11 -1.61
CA ASP A 8 -29.33 2.68 -2.06
C ASP A 8 -29.03 3.91 -1.18
N GLU A 9 -28.37 3.68 -0.03
CA GLU A 9 -27.88 4.74 0.85
C GLU A 9 -26.78 5.51 0.10
N SER A 10 -27.17 6.59 -0.57
CA SER A 10 -26.21 7.46 -1.25
C SER A 10 -25.26 8.11 -0.23
N VAL A 11 -23.99 7.70 -0.24
CA VAL A 11 -22.95 8.27 0.64
C VAL A 11 -22.73 9.74 0.30
N SER A 12 -22.89 10.63 1.27
CA SER A 12 -22.70 12.07 1.05
C SER A 12 -21.21 12.45 1.10
N LYS A 13 -20.88 13.62 0.53
CA LYS A 13 -19.54 14.22 0.66
C LYS A 13 -19.15 14.43 2.13
N ALA A 14 -20.12 14.72 3.01
CA ALA A 14 -19.86 14.90 4.43
C ALA A 14 -19.44 13.57 5.08
N ASP A 15 -20.13 12.48 4.74
CA ASP A 15 -19.82 11.13 5.25
C ASP A 15 -18.43 10.67 4.80
N LEU A 16 -18.04 10.98 3.55
CA LEU A 16 -16.68 10.71 3.07
C LEU A 16 -15.62 11.51 3.84
N ILE A 17 -15.88 12.79 4.13
CA ILE A 17 -14.96 13.64 4.91
C ILE A 17 -14.81 13.11 6.33
N GLU A 18 -15.91 12.74 6.98
CA GLU A 18 -15.91 12.16 8.33
C GLU A 18 -15.19 10.81 8.37
N THR A 19 -15.44 9.95 7.38
CA THR A 19 -14.74 8.67 7.23
C THR A 19 -13.24 8.88 7.05
N MET A 20 -12.84 9.80 6.17
CA MET A 20 -11.44 10.16 5.98
C MET A 20 -10.79 10.71 7.26
N ALA A 21 -11.50 11.54 8.02
CA ALA A 21 -10.99 12.08 9.28
C ALA A 21 -10.78 10.96 10.31
N SER A 22 -11.71 10.01 10.39
CA SER A 22 -11.63 8.86 11.29
C SER A 22 -10.47 7.93 10.94
N ILE A 23 -10.29 7.62 9.64
CA ILE A 23 -9.13 6.83 9.16
C ILE A 23 -7.82 7.55 9.50
N LYS A 24 -7.72 8.86 9.26
CA LYS A 24 -6.52 9.64 9.62
C LYS A 24 -6.24 9.61 11.11
N ALA A 25 -7.26 9.73 11.96
CA ALA A 25 -7.10 9.64 13.40
C ALA A 25 -6.57 8.27 13.84
N LEU A 26 -7.08 7.19 13.22
CA LEU A 26 -6.60 5.83 13.47
C LEU A 26 -5.13 5.66 13.04
N LEU A 27 -4.77 6.10 11.83
CA LEU A 27 -3.39 6.04 11.32
C LEU A 27 -2.43 6.85 12.19
N TYR A 28 -2.86 8.02 12.64
CA TYR A 28 -2.08 8.84 13.57
C TYR A 28 -1.85 8.12 14.91
N ALA A 29 -2.90 7.55 15.50
CA ALA A 29 -2.79 6.79 16.73
C ALA A 29 -1.89 5.55 16.56
N HIS A 30 -2.02 4.83 15.44
CA HIS A 30 -1.13 3.72 15.08
C HIS A 30 0.33 4.17 15.03
N SER A 31 0.62 5.23 14.26
CA SER A 31 1.99 5.74 14.09
C SER A 31 2.59 6.16 15.44
N ARG A 32 1.81 6.84 16.29
CA ARG A 32 2.23 7.18 17.65
C ARG A 32 2.59 5.95 18.48
N LYS A 33 1.84 4.86 18.36
CA LYS A 33 2.13 3.61 19.08
C LYS A 33 3.37 2.91 18.55
N VAL A 34 3.61 2.96 17.24
CA VAL A 34 4.87 2.49 16.64
C VAL A 34 6.04 3.25 17.23
N ASP A 35 5.98 4.59 17.27
CA ASP A 35 7.04 5.44 17.81
C ASP A 35 7.28 5.24 19.31
N GLU A 36 6.21 5.15 20.10
CA GLU A 36 6.29 5.09 21.56
C GLU A 36 6.71 3.71 22.07
N LEU A 37 6.31 2.65 21.37
CA LEU A 37 6.40 1.28 21.88
C LEU A 37 7.32 0.41 21.03
N LEU A 38 7.09 0.38 19.71
CA LEU A 38 7.76 -0.59 18.84
C LEU A 38 9.19 -0.17 18.49
N LEU A 39 9.40 1.06 18.01
CA LEU A 39 10.73 1.53 17.62
C LEU A 39 11.77 1.47 18.76
N PRO A 40 11.45 1.86 20.01
CA PRO A 40 12.40 1.75 21.11
C PRO A 40 12.78 0.30 21.42
N LEU A 41 11.82 -0.64 21.30
CA LEU A 41 12.09 -2.06 21.51
C LEU A 41 12.97 -2.64 20.40
N LEU A 42 12.66 -2.34 19.13
CA LEU A 42 13.48 -2.75 18.00
C LEU A 42 14.92 -2.24 18.13
N ALA A 43 15.10 -0.97 18.48
CA ALA A 43 16.41 -0.36 18.65
C ALA A 43 17.19 -0.95 19.85
N LYS A 44 16.50 -1.39 20.90
CA LYS A 44 17.12 -1.95 22.10
C LYS A 44 17.51 -3.42 21.92
N GLU A 45 16.65 -4.21 21.28
CA GLU A 45 16.76 -5.66 21.28
C GLU A 45 17.43 -6.21 20.01
N LEU A 46 17.47 -5.45 18.91
CA LEU A 46 17.96 -5.93 17.61
C LEU A 46 18.96 -4.98 16.94
N PRO A 47 20.01 -5.52 16.29
CA PRO A 47 20.87 -4.72 15.43
C PRO A 47 20.07 -4.20 14.21
N VAL A 48 20.47 -3.03 13.68
CA VAL A 48 19.74 -2.33 12.60
C VAL A 48 19.43 -3.24 11.40
N GLY A 49 20.37 -4.10 11.00
CA GLY A 49 20.19 -5.03 9.88
C GLY A 49 19.11 -6.09 10.09
N GLU A 50 18.74 -6.40 11.34
CA GLU A 50 17.71 -7.39 11.69
C GLU A 50 16.34 -6.76 11.99
N GLN A 51 16.26 -5.42 12.07
CA GLN A 51 15.00 -4.71 12.35
C GLN A 51 14.05 -4.77 11.16
N ALA A 52 14.59 -4.77 9.92
CA ALA A 52 13.81 -4.87 8.70
C ALA A 52 13.05 -6.20 8.61
N ASP A 53 13.68 -7.31 9.01
CA ASP A 53 13.04 -8.64 9.02
C ASP A 53 11.81 -8.70 9.93
N ILE A 54 11.86 -8.04 11.10
CA ILE A 54 10.72 -8.03 12.03
C ILE A 54 9.61 -7.11 11.50
N ALA A 55 9.97 -5.98 10.91
CA ALA A 55 9.00 -5.10 10.24
C ALA A 55 8.31 -5.83 9.07
N GLY A 56 9.07 -6.60 8.28
CA GLY A 56 8.56 -7.43 7.19
C GLY A 56 7.60 -8.53 7.68
N LYS A 57 7.94 -9.22 8.76
CA LYS A 57 7.04 -10.22 9.39
C LYS A 57 5.78 -9.61 9.99
N ALA A 58 5.83 -8.36 10.45
CA ALA A 58 4.62 -7.63 10.83
C ALA A 58 3.78 -7.24 9.60
N GLY A 59 4.38 -7.17 8.41
CA GLY A 59 3.68 -7.07 7.13
C GLY A 59 2.92 -8.34 6.77
N GLU A 60 3.46 -9.53 7.06
CA GLU A 60 2.84 -10.85 6.77
C GLU A 60 1.48 -11.08 7.44
N VAL A 61 1.13 -10.31 8.49
CA VAL A 61 -0.21 -10.40 9.10
C VAL A 61 -1.26 -9.54 8.39
N THR A 62 -0.84 -8.75 7.38
CA THR A 62 -1.75 -8.03 6.51
C THR A 62 -2.23 -9.00 5.43
N PRO A 63 -3.54 -9.26 5.29
CA PRO A 63 -4.06 -10.10 4.21
C PRO A 63 -3.60 -9.59 2.85
N ASP A 64 -3.04 -10.48 2.03
CA ASP A 64 -2.53 -10.15 0.69
C ASP A 64 -3.60 -9.47 -0.16
N GLU A 65 -4.87 -9.87 -0.01
CA GLU A 65 -6.04 -9.31 -0.67
C GLU A 65 -6.19 -7.79 -0.39
N LEU A 66 -5.93 -7.34 0.84
CA LEU A 66 -6.01 -5.92 1.20
C LEU A 66 -4.83 -5.12 0.63
N THR A 67 -3.66 -5.74 0.59
CA THR A 67 -2.45 -5.14 0.02
C THR A 67 -2.59 -5.01 -1.50
N GLU A 68 -3.13 -6.03 -2.16
CA GLU A 68 -3.45 -6.04 -3.59
C GLU A 68 -4.46 -4.94 -3.94
N GLU A 69 -5.63 -4.94 -3.30
CA GLU A 69 -6.69 -3.96 -3.58
C GLU A 69 -6.19 -2.52 -3.39
N THR A 70 -5.44 -2.26 -2.31
CA THR A 70 -4.89 -0.94 -2.02
C THR A 70 -3.85 -0.53 -3.07
N THR A 71 -2.97 -1.45 -3.46
CA THR A 71 -1.94 -1.20 -4.48
C THR A 71 -2.59 -0.88 -5.83
N LYS A 72 -3.52 -1.72 -6.29
CA LYS A 72 -4.27 -1.49 -7.53
C LYS A 72 -5.02 -0.16 -7.49
N PHE A 73 -5.70 0.12 -6.37
CA PHE A 73 -6.43 1.37 -6.19
C PHE A 73 -5.54 2.60 -6.33
N MET A 74 -4.37 2.59 -5.69
CA MET A 74 -3.41 3.70 -5.72
C MET A 74 -2.80 3.87 -7.11
N MET A 75 -2.26 2.80 -7.70
CA MET A 75 -1.56 2.84 -8.99
C MET A 75 -2.48 3.33 -10.12
N ALA A 76 -3.75 2.94 -10.10
CA ALA A 76 -4.73 3.41 -11.09
C ALA A 76 -5.04 4.92 -10.99
N ARG A 77 -4.77 5.58 -9.86
CA ARG A 77 -5.21 6.97 -9.57
C ARG A 77 -4.10 8.00 -9.52
N ILE A 78 -2.86 7.57 -9.37
CA ILE A 78 -1.69 8.46 -9.41
C ILE A 78 -1.21 8.62 -10.86
N ASP A 79 -0.53 9.73 -11.12
CA ASP A 79 0.10 10.00 -12.41
C ASP A 79 1.35 9.14 -12.64
N GLN A 80 1.84 9.10 -13.88
CA GLN A 80 2.95 8.26 -14.29
C GLN A 80 4.22 8.50 -13.46
N ASP A 81 4.61 9.76 -13.24
CA ASP A 81 5.80 10.11 -12.46
C ASP A 81 5.72 9.56 -11.03
N ARG A 82 4.54 9.58 -10.42
CA ARG A 82 4.34 9.01 -9.08
C ARG A 82 4.37 7.49 -9.07
N ARG A 83 3.85 6.82 -10.10
CA ARG A 83 3.95 5.35 -10.23
C ARG A 83 5.41 4.93 -10.27
N GLU A 84 6.20 5.60 -11.11
CA GLU A 84 7.64 5.35 -11.22
C GLU A 84 8.36 5.56 -9.88
N HIS A 85 8.10 6.68 -9.22
CA HIS A 85 8.72 6.96 -7.93
C HIS A 85 8.37 5.90 -6.88
N MET A 86 7.10 5.49 -6.81
CA MET A 86 6.66 4.47 -5.87
C MET A 86 7.28 3.11 -6.14
N LEU A 87 7.28 2.66 -7.41
CA LEU A 87 7.90 1.39 -7.79
C LEU A 87 9.39 1.37 -7.44
N GLY A 88 10.12 2.46 -7.68
CA GLY A 88 11.54 2.55 -7.31
C GLY A 88 11.77 2.56 -5.79
N VAL A 89 10.83 3.05 -4.99
CA VAL A 89 10.90 2.91 -3.52
C VAL A 89 10.63 1.47 -3.10
N TYR A 90 9.64 0.81 -3.69
CA TYR A 90 9.29 -0.58 -3.40
C TYR A 90 10.42 -1.54 -3.75
N GLU A 91 11.03 -1.40 -4.93
CA GLU A 91 12.21 -2.15 -5.35
C GLU A 91 13.36 -2.07 -4.31
N GLN A 92 13.60 -0.90 -3.73
CA GLN A 92 14.67 -0.71 -2.76
C GLN A 92 14.35 -1.21 -1.34
N THR A 93 13.08 -1.46 -1.03
CA THR A 93 12.62 -1.68 0.35
C THR A 93 11.93 -3.03 0.57
N MET A 94 11.52 -3.71 -0.50
CA MET A 94 10.85 -5.00 -0.46
C MET A 94 11.80 -6.12 -0.90
N PRO A 95 11.59 -7.36 -0.41
CA PRO A 95 12.18 -8.55 -1.02
C PRO A 95 11.75 -8.70 -2.49
N ASP A 96 12.62 -9.26 -3.33
CA ASP A 96 12.40 -9.39 -4.78
C ASP A 96 11.07 -10.11 -5.09
N GLU A 97 10.75 -11.18 -4.38
CA GLU A 97 9.51 -11.96 -4.58
C GLU A 97 8.23 -11.16 -4.28
N VAL A 98 8.30 -10.23 -3.31
CA VAL A 98 7.20 -9.35 -2.97
C VAL A 98 7.09 -8.24 -4.02
N PHE A 99 8.23 -7.72 -4.48
CA PHE A 99 8.26 -6.70 -5.51
C PHE A 99 7.70 -7.21 -6.85
N GLU A 100 8.03 -8.44 -7.26
CA GLU A 100 7.44 -9.10 -8.44
C GLU A 100 5.91 -9.13 -8.36
N THR A 101 5.37 -9.49 -7.19
CA THR A 101 3.92 -9.51 -6.95
C THR A 101 3.30 -8.12 -7.09
N VAL A 102 3.98 -7.07 -6.59
CA VAL A 102 3.54 -5.68 -6.74
C VAL A 102 3.57 -5.22 -8.20
N LEU A 103 4.53 -5.68 -8.99
CA LEU A 103 4.60 -5.42 -10.43
C LEU A 103 3.40 -6.04 -11.17
N GLU A 104 3.04 -7.28 -10.84
CA GLU A 104 1.85 -7.94 -11.40
C GLU A 104 0.57 -7.14 -11.11
N TRP A 105 0.36 -6.73 -9.86
CA TRP A 105 -0.80 -5.92 -9.48
C TRP A 105 -0.82 -4.56 -10.17
N THR A 106 0.36 -3.95 -10.36
CA THR A 106 0.48 -2.66 -11.04
C THR A 106 0.15 -2.79 -12.53
N CYS A 107 0.65 -3.84 -13.19
CA CYS A 107 0.32 -4.18 -14.58
C CYS A 107 -1.19 -4.31 -14.80
N GLU A 108 -1.91 -4.93 -13.86
CA GLU A 108 -3.37 -5.10 -13.95
C GLU A 108 -4.15 -3.80 -13.71
N ALA A 109 -3.56 -2.82 -13.03
CA ALA A 109 -4.25 -1.62 -12.57
C ALA A 109 -4.10 -0.40 -13.49
N VAL A 110 -3.08 -0.38 -14.34
CA VAL A 110 -2.72 0.80 -15.15
C VAL A 110 -2.99 0.56 -16.65
N PRO A 111 -3.21 1.61 -17.46
CA PRO A 111 -3.34 1.46 -18.91
C PRO A 111 -2.11 0.78 -19.53
N GLU A 112 -2.32 -0.01 -20.60
CA GLU A 112 -1.26 -0.79 -21.26
C GLU A 112 -0.06 0.07 -21.72
N ASP A 113 -0.34 1.26 -22.28
CA ASP A 113 0.70 2.20 -22.71
C ASP A 113 1.53 2.74 -21.52
N ASP A 114 0.87 2.97 -20.39
CA ASP A 114 1.52 3.44 -19.15
C ASP A 114 2.37 2.31 -18.55
N TRP A 115 1.87 1.07 -18.58
CA TRP A 115 2.61 -0.12 -18.13
C TRP A 115 3.86 -0.37 -18.97
N ALA A 116 3.76 -0.32 -20.29
CA ALA A 116 4.91 -0.53 -21.19
C ALA A 116 6.06 0.44 -20.85
N SER A 117 5.74 1.71 -20.58
CA SER A 117 6.73 2.70 -20.14
C SER A 117 7.31 2.43 -18.75
N LEU A 118 6.56 1.79 -17.84
CA LEU A 118 7.04 1.42 -16.51
C LEU A 118 7.94 0.19 -16.58
N ALA A 119 7.50 -0.85 -17.30
CA ALA A 119 8.21 -2.12 -17.45
C ALA A 119 9.59 -1.93 -18.08
N ASP A 120 9.68 -1.16 -19.18
CA ASP A 120 10.97 -0.85 -19.83
C ASP A 120 11.98 -0.17 -18.88
N ARG A 121 11.49 0.55 -17.86
CA ARG A 121 12.34 1.27 -16.91
C ARG A 121 12.68 0.46 -15.67
N VAL A 122 11.77 -0.40 -15.20
CA VAL A 122 12.06 -1.37 -14.15
C VAL A 122 13.13 -2.36 -14.64
N ASP A 123 13.02 -2.84 -15.88
CA ASP A 123 14.05 -3.70 -16.51
C ASP A 123 15.39 -2.98 -16.68
N ALA A 124 15.39 -1.68 -16.98
CA ALA A 124 16.61 -0.89 -17.14
C ALA A 124 17.34 -0.58 -15.82
N VAL A 125 16.66 -0.70 -14.67
CA VAL A 125 17.22 -0.43 -13.33
C VAL A 125 17.61 -1.74 -12.61
N THR A 126 16.93 -2.84 -12.93
CA THR A 126 17.19 -4.19 -12.35
C THR A 126 18.24 -5.01 -13.10
N ALA A 127 18.64 -4.61 -14.32
CA ALA A 127 19.67 -5.28 -15.14
C ALA A 127 21.12 -4.85 -14.82
#